data_AF-A0A5C2LKI7-F1
#
_entry.id   AF-A0A5C2LKI7-F1
#
_cell.length_a   1.000
_cell.length_b   1.000
_cell.length_c   1.000
_cell.angle_alpha   90.00
_cell.angle_beta   90.00
_cell.angle_gamma   90.00
#
_symmetry.space_group_name_H-M   'P 1'
#
loop_
_entity.id
_entity.type
_entity.pdbx_description
1 polymer ?
#
loop_
_entity_poly.entity_id
_entity_poly.type
_entity_poly.pdbx_seq_one_letter_code
_entity_poly.pdbx_strand_id
1 'polypeptide(L)'
;MSSIQLCAAHQATSGFDGDAIAQYMRTDFITLQEHLSVHEAREHFISQLASDDIPGQVFVVAGKKLRGSLSVKKLLRNGYQPVYPPPDGQLPVSRQT
;
A
#
# COMPACT_ATOMS: atom_id res chain seq x y z
N MET A 1 40.95 2.54 22.53
CA MET A 1 39.79 1.89 23.17
C MET A 1 38.58 2.16 22.29
N SER A 2 37.97 1.12 21.71
CA SER A 2 36.82 1.27 20.82
C SER A 2 35.55 1.38 21.66
N SER A 3 34.89 2.53 21.63
CA SER A 3 33.60 2.73 22.29
C SER A 3 32.50 2.39 21.29
N ILE A 4 31.85 1.24 21.48
CA ILE A 4 30.59 0.96 20.82
C ILE A 4 29.57 1.91 21.45
N GLN A 5 29.23 2.99 20.74
CA GLN A 5 28.07 3.79 21.11
C GLN A 5 26.84 2.91 20.93
N LEU A 6 26.33 2.37 22.03
CA LEU A 6 24.97 1.89 22.12
C LEU A 6 24.07 3.08 21.76
N CYS A 7 23.55 3.09 20.53
CA CYS A 7 22.43 3.96 20.17
C CYS A 7 21.36 3.75 21.25
N ALA A 8 21.09 4.80 22.01
CA ALA A 8 20.09 4.74 23.07
C ALA A 8 18.78 4.25 22.46
N ALA A 9 18.41 3.01 22.78
CA ALA A 9 17.05 2.55 22.57
C ALA A 9 16.16 3.56 23.31
N HIS A 10 15.29 4.22 22.54
CA HIS A 10 14.35 5.24 22.97
C HIS A 10 13.83 4.90 24.38
N GLN A 11 14.07 5.77 25.37
CA GLN A 11 13.51 5.59 26.70
C GLN A 11 11.99 5.51 26.56
N ALA A 12 11.41 4.40 27.03
CA ALA A 12 9.96 4.25 27.11
C ALA A 12 9.42 5.46 27.86
N THR A 13 8.61 6.26 27.18
CA THR A 13 7.98 7.43 27.79
C THR A 13 7.09 6.93 28.92
N SER A 14 7.37 7.36 30.16
CA SER A 14 6.72 6.89 31.39
C SER A 14 5.22 7.25 31.49
N GLY A 15 4.64 7.85 30.44
CA GLY A 15 3.24 8.23 30.35
C GLY A 15 2.39 7.40 29.38
N PHE A 16 2.96 6.37 28.72
CA PHE A 16 2.21 5.51 27.79
C PHE A 16 1.80 4.20 28.47
N ASP A 17 0.52 4.12 28.85
CA ASP A 17 -0.14 2.96 29.45
C ASP A 17 -0.54 1.94 28.37
N GLY A 18 0.43 1.49 27.58
CA GLY A 18 0.21 0.55 26.48
C GLY A 18 1.47 -0.23 26.13
N ASP A 19 1.36 -1.17 25.20
CA ASP A 19 2.49 -2.01 24.79
C ASP A 19 3.65 -1.13 24.29
N ALA A 20 4.86 -1.33 24.82
CA ALA A 20 6.05 -0.55 24.45
C ALA A 20 6.29 -0.55 22.92
N ILE A 21 5.84 -1.59 22.22
CA ILE A 21 5.91 -1.70 20.75
C ILE A 21 5.02 -0.65 20.05
N ALA A 22 3.85 -0.32 20.62
CA ALA A 22 2.94 0.64 20.02
C ALA A 22 3.53 2.06 19.96
N GLN A 23 4.49 2.39 20.84
CA GLN A 23 5.24 3.66 20.78
C GLN A 23 6.11 3.77 19.51
N TYR A 24 6.49 2.64 18.91
CA TYR A 24 7.26 2.59 17.66
C TYR A 24 6.35 2.44 16.42
N MET A 25 5.05 2.20 16.60
CA MET A 25 4.12 2.00 15.48
C MET A 25 3.61 3.35 14.95
N ARG A 26 3.70 3.53 13.63
CA ARG A 26 2.97 4.60 12.95
C ARG A 26 1.53 4.14 12.67
N THR A 27 0.60 5.09 12.63
CA THR A 27 -0.83 4.84 12.38
C THR A 27 -1.26 5.14 10.94
N ASP A 28 -0.33 5.59 10.10
CA ASP A 28 -0.54 5.93 8.68
C ASP A 28 -0.35 4.72 7.75
N PHE A 29 -0.53 3.51 8.28
CA PHE A 29 -0.51 2.31 7.47
C PHE A 29 -1.76 2.26 6.58
N ILE A 30 -1.59 1.77 5.35
CA ILE A 30 -2.68 1.60 4.40
C ILE A 30 -3.39 0.26 4.65
N THR A 31 -4.71 0.32 4.71
CA THR A 31 -5.57 -0.87 4.83
C THR A 31 -6.48 -1.04 3.62
N LEU A 32 -6.77 -2.30 3.28
CA LEU A 32 -7.68 -2.69 2.21
C LEU A 32 -8.69 -3.69 2.75
N GLN A 33 -9.94 -3.61 2.29
CA GLN A 33 -10.98 -4.56 2.71
C GLN A 33 -10.78 -5.93 2.03
N GLU A 34 -11.12 -7.01 2.74
CA GLU A 34 -10.90 -8.38 2.25
C GLU A 34 -11.72 -8.76 1.00
N HIS A 35 -12.78 -8.02 0.70
CA HIS A 35 -13.73 -8.31 -0.38
C HIS A 35 -13.50 -7.49 -1.65
N LEU A 36 -12.40 -6.76 -1.75
CA LEU A 36 -12.07 -5.98 -2.95
C LEU A 36 -11.46 -6.89 -4.03
N SER A 37 -11.85 -6.66 -5.28
CA SER A 37 -11.10 -7.16 -6.43
C SER A 37 -9.70 -6.53 -6.50
N VAL A 38 -8.80 -7.12 -7.28
CA VAL A 38 -7.43 -6.57 -7.46
C VAL A 38 -7.45 -5.17 -8.08
N HIS A 39 -8.45 -4.88 -8.93
CA HIS A 39 -8.60 -3.56 -9.54
C HIS A 39 -9.06 -2.54 -8.49
N GLU A 40 -10.13 -2.83 -7.77
CA GLU A 40 -10.63 -1.94 -6.70
C GLU A 40 -9.56 -1.73 -5.62
N ALA A 41 -8.88 -2.80 -5.18
CA ALA A 41 -7.81 -2.73 -4.20
C ALA A 41 -6.68 -1.77 -4.62
N ARG A 42 -6.39 -1.66 -5.92
CA ARG A 42 -5.40 -0.75 -6.47
C ARG A 42 -5.89 0.70 -6.45
N GLU A 43 -7.12 0.95 -6.88
CA GLU A 43 -7.72 2.29 -6.82
C GLU A 43 -7.85 2.79 -5.37
N HIS A 44 -8.27 1.91 -4.46
CA HIS A 44 -8.31 2.17 -3.03
C HIS A 44 -6.93 2.39 -2.41
N PHE A 45 -5.90 1.72 -2.92
CA PHE A 45 -4.53 1.94 -2.49
C PHE A 45 -4.02 3.31 -2.94
N ILE A 46 -4.18 3.64 -4.23
CA ILE A 46 -3.72 4.91 -4.82
C ILE A 46 -4.41 6.10 -4.16
N SER A 47 -5.72 6.02 -3.92
CA SER A 47 -6.48 7.10 -3.26
C SER A 47 -6.10 7.34 -1.79
N GLN A 48 -5.45 6.38 -1.13
CA GLN A 48 -4.95 6.52 0.24
C GLN A 48 -3.49 7.02 0.32
N LEU A 49 -2.76 7.08 -0.80
CA LEU A 49 -1.40 7.61 -0.82
C LEU A 49 -1.44 9.12 -0.55
N ALA A 50 -0.88 9.53 0.59
CA ALA A 50 -0.79 10.94 0.99
C ALA A 50 0.50 11.63 0.51
N SER A 51 1.50 10.85 0.08
CA SER A 51 2.79 11.32 -0.41
C SER A 51 3.35 10.36 -1.46
N ASP A 52 4.48 10.72 -2.07
CA ASP A 52 5.22 9.87 -3.01
C ASP A 52 5.89 8.66 -2.33
N ASP A 53 5.86 8.59 -1.00
CA ASP A 53 6.40 7.46 -0.24
C ASP A 53 5.46 6.25 -0.32
N ILE A 54 5.85 5.27 -1.13
CA ILE A 54 5.05 4.05 -1.34
C ILE A 54 5.40 3.02 -0.25
N PRO A 55 4.43 2.57 0.58
CA PRO A 55 4.70 1.56 1.59
C PRO A 55 5.06 0.22 0.95
N GLY A 56 5.92 -0.57 1.60
CA GLY A 56 6.31 -1.89 1.09
C GLY A 56 5.20 -2.95 1.22
N GLN A 57 4.31 -2.77 2.19
CA GLN A 57 3.19 -3.68 2.47
C GLN A 57 1.90 -2.89 2.71
N VAL A 58 0.79 -3.53 2.39
CA VAL A 58 -0.57 -3.09 2.76
C VAL A 58 -1.23 -4.18 3.59
N PHE A 59 -2.12 -3.79 4.49
CA PHE A 59 -2.80 -4.72 5.38
C PHE A 59 -4.22 -5.00 4.89
N VAL A 60 -4.60 -6.27 4.87
CA VAL A 60 -5.95 -6.69 4.51
C VAL A 60 -6.76 -6.85 5.79
N VAL A 61 -7.91 -6.18 5.86
CA VAL A 61 -8.76 -6.13 7.05
C VAL A 61 -10.19 -6.55 6.75
N ALA A 62 -10.87 -7.02 7.80
CA ALA A 62 -12.30 -7.29 7.84
C ALA A 62 -12.90 -6.55 9.03
N GLY A 63 -13.44 -5.36 8.78
CA GLY A 63 -13.77 -4.42 9.85
C GLY A 63 -12.52 -4.06 10.66
N LYS A 64 -12.50 -4.41 11.95
CA LYS A 64 -11.37 -4.14 12.87
C LYS A 64 -10.36 -5.29 12.97
N LYS A 65 -10.55 -6.39 12.23
CA LYS A 65 -9.68 -7.58 12.30
C LYS A 65 -8.69 -7.60 11.16
N LEU A 66 -7.40 -7.80 11.48
CA LEU A 66 -6.37 -8.08 10.49
C LEU A 66 -6.55 -9.49 9.93
N ARG A 67 -6.58 -9.61 8.61
CA ARG A 67 -6.65 -10.89 7.88
C ARG A 67 -5.31 -11.33 7.34
N GLY A 68 -4.46 -10.38 6.96
CA GLY A 68 -3.13 -10.64 6.43
C GLY A 68 -2.49 -9.38 5.86
N SER A 69 -1.39 -9.58 5.13
CA SER A 69 -0.71 -8.49 4.42
C SER A 69 -0.46 -8.87 2.97
N LEU A 70 -0.34 -7.84 2.13
CA LEU A 70 -0.05 -7.96 0.72
C LEU A 70 1.15 -7.07 0.39
N SER A 71 2.11 -7.61 -0.37
CA SER A 71 3.20 -6.80 -0.90
C SER A 71 2.65 -5.84 -1.96
N VAL A 72 3.03 -4.57 -1.89
CA VAL A 72 2.62 -3.57 -2.88
C VAL A 72 3.10 -3.94 -4.28
N LYS A 73 4.26 -4.59 -4.42
CA LYS A 73 4.69 -5.13 -5.73
C LYS A 73 3.68 -6.10 -6.33
N LYS A 74 3.10 -6.99 -5.51
CA LYS A 74 2.08 -7.95 -5.97
C LYS A 74 0.76 -7.26 -6.30
N LEU A 75 0.38 -6.25 -5.53
CA LEU A 75 -0.79 -5.43 -5.80
C LEU A 75 -0.66 -4.70 -7.14
N LEU A 76 0.51 -4.08 -7.40
CA LEU A 76 0.72 -3.24 -8.57
C LEU A 76 1.06 -4.01 -9.86
N ARG A 77 1.69 -5.19 -9.78
CA ARG A 77 2.14 -5.94 -10.96
C ARG A 77 1.04 -6.28 -11.97
N ASN A 78 -0.20 -6.46 -11.53
CA ASN A 78 -1.31 -6.92 -12.38
C ASN A 78 -2.07 -5.79 -13.11
N GLY A 79 -1.58 -4.55 -13.07
CA GLY A 79 -2.21 -3.39 -13.74
C GLY A 79 -1.63 -3.04 -15.10
N TYR A 80 -0.49 -3.65 -15.47
CA TYR A 80 -0.01 -3.59 -16.84
C TYR A 80 -0.80 -4.59 -17.69
N GLN A 81 -2.03 -4.23 -18.05
CA GLN A 81 -2.60 -4.69 -19.31
C GLN A 81 -2.00 -3.76 -20.37
N PRO A 82 -1.11 -4.22 -21.27
CA PRO A 82 -0.88 -3.48 -22.50
C PRO A 82 -2.24 -3.37 -23.18
N VAL A 83 -2.81 -2.17 -23.21
CA VAL A 83 -3.90 -1.86 -24.13
C VAL A 83 -3.26 -1.97 -25.50
N TYR A 84 -3.32 -3.16 -26.10
CA TYR A 84 -2.86 -3.36 -27.46
C TYR A 84 -3.63 -2.36 -28.35
N PRO A 85 -2.95 -1.55 -29.17
CA PRO A 85 -3.63 -1.00 -30.33
C PRO A 85 -4.19 -2.18 -31.15
N PRO A 86 -5.35 -2.03 -31.80
CA PRO A 86 -5.90 -3.08 -32.66
C PRO A 86 -4.84 -3.45 -33.72
N PRO A 87 -4.73 -4.73 -34.09
CA PRO A 87 -3.81 -5.15 -35.15
C PRO A 87 -4.26 -4.49 -36.46
N ASP A 88 -3.32 -3.72 -37.03
CA ASP A 88 -3.28 -3.20 -38.39
C ASP A 88 -4.44 -2.30 -38.87
N GLY A 89 -4.20 -0.99 -38.83
CA GLY A 89 -4.59 -0.09 -39.93
C GLY A 89 -6.05 0.36 -40.07
N GLN A 90 -6.95 0.05 -39.13
CA GLN A 90 -8.32 0.53 -39.23
C GLN A 90 -8.44 2.01 -38.78
N LEU A 91 -8.32 2.94 -39.74
CA LEU A 91 -8.73 4.33 -39.54
C LEU A 91 -10.20 4.38 -39.11
N PRO A 92 -10.59 5.30 -38.20
CA PRO A 92 -11.98 5.42 -37.78
C PRO A 92 -12.84 5.74 -39.01
N VAL A 93 -13.83 4.88 -39.29
CA VAL A 93 -14.87 5.16 -40.28
C VAL A 93 -15.52 6.48 -39.88
N SER A 94 -15.27 7.53 -40.66
CA SER A 94 -16.06 8.76 -40.64
C SER A 94 -17.51 8.37 -40.84
N ARG A 95 -18.33 8.52 -39.80
CA ARG A 95 -19.79 8.52 -39.95
C ARG A 95 -20.14 9.74 -40.80
N GLN A 96 -20.31 9.52 -42.10
CA GLN A 96 -21.04 10.45 -42.96
C GLN A 96 -22.53 10.33 -42.64
N THR A 97 -23.11 11.45 -42.21
CA THR A 97 -24.49 11.82 -42.52
C THR A 97 -24.43 12.91 -43.58
#